data_AF-A0A9E0XF00-F1
#
_entry.id   AF-A0A9E0XF00-F1
#
_cell.length_a   1.000
_cell.length_b   1.000
_cell.length_c   1.000
_cell.angle_alpha   90.00
_cell.angle_beta   90.00
_cell.angle_gamma   90.00
#
_symmetry.space_group_name_H-M   'P 1'
#
loop_
_entity.id
_entity.type
_entity.pdbx_description
1 polymer ?
#
loop_
_entity_poly.entity_id
_entity_poly.type
_entity_poly.pdbx_seq_one_letter_code
_entity_poly.pdbx_strand_id
1 'polypeptide(L)'
;MKHPSTLLFSSLAVFILLLAKVDRLNLKAAHGFCLHAVDVPLTPNLSWQTLEPFPTKILEQTFTYLDKGAQNFVFESEDQNYVLKFYRFPSRLRQFSFVSHPFSFLVPSKTAEAKSYSERRVQFSYNSYFLASRYLKQETGVIYVHLNPTPDLDPKVRLKDRAGHFYELPLANIGFVLQKKGQPFLPLLKSRIQHQQIHLAEQMIDSLIHLIVSRCSRGITDLDNMANDNYGWAEDHAVHLDIGRFVPHEEMKKISVYRQEVIRVTSPLARYLKKNSPELSQYYEQQISKIGA
;
A
#
# COMPACT_ATOMS: atom_id res chain seq x y z
N MET A 1 -55.63 20.99 -14.30
CA MET A 1 -54.96 19.80 -14.87
C MET A 1 -53.49 19.84 -14.49
N LYS A 2 -53.00 18.91 -13.64
CA LYS A 2 -51.56 18.83 -13.34
C LYS A 2 -50.83 18.43 -14.61
N HIS A 3 -49.86 19.24 -15.05
CA HIS A 3 -49.15 19.02 -16.31
C HIS A 3 -48.41 17.66 -16.26
N PRO A 4 -48.59 16.77 -17.27
CA PRO A 4 -47.95 15.46 -17.32
C PRO A 4 -46.41 15.52 -17.23
N SER A 5 -45.81 16.68 -17.54
CA SER A 5 -44.38 16.94 -17.35
C SER A 5 -43.93 16.84 -15.89
N THR A 6 -44.72 17.30 -14.92
CA THR A 6 -44.33 17.32 -13.50
C THR A 6 -44.17 15.92 -12.89
N LEU A 7 -45.04 14.97 -13.28
CA LEU A 7 -44.96 13.57 -12.87
C LEU A 7 -43.74 12.85 -13.49
N LEU A 8 -43.42 13.16 -14.74
CA LEU A 8 -42.25 12.61 -15.42
C LEU A 8 -40.94 13.10 -14.77
N PHE A 9 -40.84 14.39 -14.44
CA PHE A 9 -39.66 14.93 -13.75
C PHE A 9 -39.48 14.33 -12.34
N SER A 10 -40.59 14.15 -11.61
CA SER A 10 -40.56 13.59 -10.25
C SER A 10 -40.16 12.12 -10.26
N SER A 11 -40.68 11.32 -11.20
CA SER A 11 -40.30 9.91 -11.35
C SER A 11 -38.84 9.75 -11.77
N LEU A 12 -38.35 10.58 -12.71
CA LEU A 12 -36.93 10.59 -13.09
C LEU A 12 -36.02 10.97 -11.92
N ALA A 13 -36.39 11.97 -11.11
CA ALA A 13 -35.62 12.36 -9.93
C ALA A 13 -35.53 11.23 -8.90
N VAL A 14 -36.65 10.55 -8.62
CA VAL A 14 -36.67 9.38 -7.73
C VAL A 14 -35.80 8.25 -8.28
N PHE A 15 -35.89 7.97 -9.58
CA PHE A 15 -35.05 6.95 -10.24
C PHE A 15 -33.55 7.26 -10.12
N ILE A 16 -33.14 8.51 -10.36
CA ILE A 16 -31.74 8.96 -10.19
C ILE A 16 -31.29 8.78 -8.73
N LEU A 17 -32.12 9.16 -7.75
CA LEU A 17 -31.80 8.99 -6.33
C LEU A 17 -31.66 7.51 -5.93
N LEU A 18 -32.50 6.63 -6.49
CA LEU A 18 -32.40 5.20 -6.27
C LEU A 18 -31.13 4.62 -6.88
N LEU A 19 -30.78 4.98 -8.12
CA LEU A 19 -29.52 4.58 -8.76
C LEU A 19 -28.31 5.06 -7.95
N ALA A 20 -28.31 6.31 -7.49
CA ALA A 20 -27.24 6.84 -6.65
C ALA A 20 -27.10 6.09 -5.32
N LYS A 21 -28.22 5.67 -4.73
CA LYS A 21 -28.22 4.86 -3.50
C LYS A 21 -27.67 3.46 -3.76
N VAL A 22 -28.07 2.80 -4.85
CA VAL A 22 -27.57 1.47 -5.24
C VAL A 22 -26.07 1.52 -5.52
N ASP A 23 -25.59 2.51 -6.29
CA ASP A 23 -24.16 2.71 -6.54
C ASP A 23 -23.37 2.89 -5.24
N ARG A 24 -23.85 3.75 -4.33
CA ARG A 24 -23.21 3.94 -3.01
C ARG A 24 -23.18 2.67 -2.18
N LEU A 25 -24.24 1.86 -2.21
CA LEU A 25 -24.29 0.58 -1.50
C LEU A 25 -23.29 -0.42 -2.09
N ASN A 26 -23.23 -0.55 -3.42
CA ASN A 26 -22.27 -1.42 -4.11
C ASN A 26 -20.83 -1.00 -3.83
N LEU A 27 -20.54 0.30 -3.89
CA LEU A 27 -19.22 0.82 -3.55
C LEU A 27 -18.87 0.56 -2.09
N LYS A 28 -19.81 0.73 -1.16
CA LYS A 28 -19.57 0.42 0.25
C LYS A 28 -19.29 -1.08 0.44
N ALA A 29 -20.02 -1.95 -0.25
CA ALA A 29 -19.82 -3.40 -0.23
C ALA A 29 -18.44 -3.79 -0.80
N ALA A 30 -18.01 -3.17 -1.90
CA ALA A 30 -16.69 -3.34 -2.51
C ALA A 30 -15.57 -2.54 -1.79
N HIS A 31 -15.83 -2.01 -0.60
CA HIS A 31 -14.90 -1.17 0.18
C HIS A 31 -14.35 0.07 -0.58
N GLY A 32 -15.06 0.52 -1.61
CA GLY A 32 -14.73 1.64 -2.48
C GLY A 32 -13.90 1.27 -3.70
N PHE A 33 -13.61 -0.01 -3.94
CA PHE A 33 -12.95 -0.48 -5.15
C PHE A 33 -13.89 -0.39 -6.36
N CYS A 34 -13.33 0.05 -7.48
CA CYS A 34 -13.87 -0.11 -8.82
C CYS A 34 -12.72 0.00 -9.84
N LEU A 35 -12.88 -0.54 -11.04
CA LEU A 35 -11.81 -0.52 -12.06
C LEU A 35 -11.32 0.89 -12.40
N HIS A 36 -12.23 1.85 -12.50
CA HIS A 36 -11.87 3.23 -12.75
C HIS A 36 -11.02 3.87 -11.63
N ALA A 37 -11.06 3.33 -10.40
CA ALA A 37 -10.25 3.85 -9.31
C ALA A 37 -8.78 3.41 -9.39
N VAL A 38 -8.44 2.43 -10.23
CA VAL A 38 -7.07 1.97 -10.48
C VAL A 38 -6.55 2.34 -11.88
N ASP A 39 -7.45 2.79 -12.75
CA ASP A 39 -7.15 3.29 -14.10
C ASP A 39 -6.56 4.71 -14.04
N VAL A 40 -5.36 4.82 -13.48
CA VAL A 40 -4.59 6.06 -13.41
C VAL A 40 -3.61 6.06 -14.59
N PRO A 41 -3.73 7.00 -15.55
CA PRO A 41 -2.82 7.07 -16.68
C PRO A 41 -1.38 7.19 -16.20
N LEU A 42 -0.52 6.30 -16.71
CA LEU A 42 0.91 6.35 -16.45
C LEU A 42 1.56 7.46 -17.30
N THR A 43 2.30 8.34 -16.66
CA THR A 43 3.19 9.27 -17.36
C THR A 43 4.54 8.58 -17.54
N PRO A 44 5.02 8.38 -18.79
CA PRO A 44 6.33 7.78 -19.03
C PRO A 44 7.44 8.54 -18.30
N ASN A 45 8.29 7.80 -17.60
CA ASN A 45 9.46 8.29 -16.91
C ASN A 45 10.59 7.26 -17.02
N LEU A 46 11.61 7.60 -17.80
CA LEU A 46 12.77 6.74 -18.06
C LEU A 46 13.52 6.33 -16.79
N SER A 47 13.47 7.16 -15.74
CA SER A 47 14.13 6.84 -14.47
C SER A 47 13.46 5.67 -13.73
N TRP A 48 12.23 5.29 -14.07
CA TRP A 48 11.50 4.19 -13.46
C TRP A 48 11.45 2.93 -14.33
N GLN A 49 12.42 2.79 -15.23
CA GLN A 49 12.49 1.58 -16.04
C GLN A 49 12.71 0.36 -15.15
N THR A 50 11.82 -0.62 -15.30
CA THR A 50 11.91 -1.88 -14.55
C THR A 50 12.89 -2.80 -15.24
N LEU A 51 13.81 -3.35 -14.47
CA LEU A 51 14.87 -4.24 -14.99
C LEU A 51 14.50 -5.72 -14.85
N GLU A 52 13.56 -6.04 -13.97
CA GLU A 52 13.15 -7.41 -13.71
C GLU A 52 12.27 -7.95 -14.84
N PRO A 53 12.36 -9.26 -15.15
CA PRO A 53 11.45 -9.88 -16.08
C PRO A 53 10.02 -9.83 -15.56
N PHE A 54 9.06 -9.76 -16.49
CA PHE A 54 7.65 -9.76 -16.13
C PHE A 54 7.26 -11.08 -15.43
N PRO A 55 6.61 -11.04 -14.24
CA PRO A 55 6.39 -12.22 -13.41
C PRO A 55 5.12 -12.99 -13.82
N THR A 56 5.07 -13.48 -15.06
CA THR A 56 3.88 -14.08 -15.68
C THR A 56 3.22 -15.15 -14.80
N LYS A 57 4.01 -16.11 -14.28
CA LYS A 57 3.49 -17.20 -13.45
C LYS A 57 2.76 -16.75 -12.19
N ILE A 58 3.18 -15.65 -11.58
CA ILE A 58 2.53 -15.12 -10.37
C ILE A 58 1.25 -14.37 -10.77
N LEU A 59 1.29 -13.63 -11.88
CA LEU A 59 0.16 -12.79 -12.34
C LEU A 59 -0.95 -13.57 -13.07
N GLU A 60 -0.72 -14.83 -13.45
CA GLU A 60 -1.75 -15.75 -13.97
C GLU A 60 -2.76 -16.20 -12.89
N GLN A 61 -2.36 -16.10 -11.61
CA GLN A 61 -3.23 -16.42 -10.47
C GLN A 61 -4.41 -15.45 -10.39
N THR A 62 -5.47 -15.88 -9.70
CA THR A 62 -6.53 -14.95 -9.29
C THR A 62 -6.08 -14.18 -8.04
N PHE A 63 -6.29 -12.87 -8.05
CA PHE A 63 -5.98 -12.00 -6.92
C PHE A 63 -7.26 -11.52 -6.23
N THR A 64 -7.47 -11.92 -4.98
CA THR A 64 -8.65 -11.57 -4.19
C THR A 64 -8.41 -10.31 -3.36
N TYR A 65 -9.38 -9.42 -3.31
CA TYR A 65 -9.31 -8.19 -2.53
C TYR A 65 -8.98 -8.50 -1.07
N LEU A 66 -7.87 -7.95 -0.60
CA LEU A 66 -7.39 -8.12 0.77
C LEU A 66 -7.77 -6.89 1.60
N ASP A 67 -7.32 -5.70 1.17
CA ASP A 67 -7.55 -4.46 1.91
C ASP A 67 -7.36 -3.20 1.03
N LYS A 68 -7.51 -2.02 1.63
CA LYS A 68 -7.07 -0.74 1.06
C LYS A 68 -6.24 0.05 2.08
N GLY A 69 -5.14 0.59 1.59
CA GLY A 69 -4.41 1.66 2.27
C GLY A 69 -4.90 3.04 1.85
N ALA A 70 -4.21 4.06 2.36
CA ALA A 70 -4.46 5.44 1.94
C ALA A 70 -4.23 5.61 0.43
N GLN A 71 -3.23 4.92 -0.13
CA GLN A 71 -2.76 5.11 -1.50
C GLN A 71 -3.03 3.93 -2.43
N ASN A 72 -3.25 2.72 -1.91
CA ASN A 72 -3.32 1.51 -2.73
C ASN A 72 -4.55 0.66 -2.39
N PHE A 73 -5.10 -0.02 -3.39
CA PHE A 73 -5.86 -1.25 -3.17
C PHE A 73 -4.90 -2.43 -3.17
N VAL A 74 -5.12 -3.38 -2.26
CA VAL A 74 -4.27 -4.55 -2.07
C VAL A 74 -5.08 -5.79 -2.35
N PHE A 75 -4.57 -6.63 -3.23
CA PHE A 75 -5.13 -7.93 -3.55
C PHE A 75 -4.12 -9.02 -3.20
N GLU A 76 -4.58 -10.15 -2.72
CA GLU A 76 -3.79 -11.31 -2.35
C GLU A 76 -3.90 -12.40 -3.43
N SER A 77 -2.77 -13.04 -3.76
CA SER A 77 -2.73 -14.17 -4.67
C SER A 77 -3.47 -15.40 -4.12
N GLU A 78 -3.89 -16.29 -5.02
CA GLU A 78 -4.58 -17.53 -4.68
C GLU A 78 -3.77 -18.43 -3.74
N ASP A 79 -2.45 -18.46 -3.91
CA ASP A 79 -1.50 -19.19 -3.05
C ASP A 79 -1.15 -18.48 -1.73
N GLN A 80 -1.70 -17.28 -1.50
CA GLN A 80 -1.48 -16.44 -0.31
C GLN A 80 -0.02 -16.00 -0.07
N ASN A 81 0.87 -16.18 -1.04
CA ASN A 81 2.29 -15.83 -0.90
C ASN A 81 2.60 -14.41 -1.39
N TYR A 82 1.69 -13.79 -2.14
CA TYR A 82 1.94 -12.51 -2.81
C TYR A 82 0.79 -11.52 -2.59
N VAL A 83 1.14 -10.24 -2.66
CA VAL A 83 0.19 -9.15 -2.76
C VAL A 83 0.45 -8.33 -4.02
N LEU A 84 -0.63 -8.02 -4.72
CA LEU A 84 -0.67 -7.14 -5.87
C LEU A 84 -1.34 -5.83 -5.45
N LYS A 85 -0.60 -4.72 -5.61
CA LYS A 85 -1.02 -3.40 -5.17
C LYS A 85 -1.25 -2.50 -6.37
N PHE A 86 -2.43 -1.88 -6.41
CA PHE A 86 -2.78 -0.88 -7.41
C PHE A 86 -2.95 0.47 -6.75
N TYR A 87 -2.45 1.51 -7.41
CA TYR A 87 -2.68 2.86 -6.95
C TYR A 87 -4.15 3.22 -7.00
N ARG A 88 -4.60 3.90 -5.95
CA ARG A 88 -5.98 4.34 -5.80
C ARG A 88 -6.08 5.81 -6.14
N PHE A 89 -6.79 6.12 -7.22
CA PHE A 89 -7.19 7.49 -7.50
C PHE A 89 -8.29 7.96 -6.52
N PRO A 90 -8.27 9.23 -6.08
CA PRO A 90 -9.30 9.75 -5.18
C PRO A 90 -10.71 9.57 -5.74
N SER A 91 -11.62 9.01 -4.94
CA SER A 91 -13.02 8.71 -5.34
C SER A 91 -13.85 9.92 -5.76
N ARG A 92 -13.38 11.14 -5.47
CA ARG A 92 -14.01 12.42 -5.85
C ARG A 92 -13.72 12.83 -7.29
N LEU A 93 -12.75 12.20 -7.94
CA LEU A 93 -12.36 12.46 -9.32
C LEU A 93 -12.94 11.43 -10.30
N ARG A 94 -13.96 10.66 -9.89
CA ARG A 94 -14.62 9.67 -10.75
C ARG A 94 -15.40 10.33 -11.88
N GLN A 95 -15.33 9.73 -13.07
CA GLN A 95 -15.99 10.20 -14.29
C GLN A 95 -17.50 10.46 -14.14
N PHE A 96 -18.19 9.70 -13.27
CA PHE A 96 -19.60 9.88 -12.94
C PHE A 96 -19.84 10.44 -11.53
N SER A 97 -18.99 11.36 -11.06
CA SER A 97 -19.17 11.99 -9.75
C SER A 97 -20.56 12.60 -9.57
N PHE A 98 -21.20 13.05 -10.65
CA PHE A 98 -22.56 13.61 -10.66
C PHE A 98 -23.64 12.61 -10.21
N VAL A 99 -23.47 11.30 -10.40
CA VAL A 99 -24.43 10.30 -9.88
C VAL A 99 -24.40 10.31 -8.35
N SER A 100 -23.20 10.43 -7.79
CA SER A 100 -23.00 10.52 -6.33
C SER A 100 -23.19 11.93 -5.77
N HIS A 101 -23.03 12.98 -6.59
CA HIS A 101 -23.05 14.40 -6.23
C HIS A 101 -23.65 15.21 -7.40
N PRO A 102 -24.98 15.21 -7.59
CA PRO A 102 -25.64 15.75 -8.78
C PRO A 102 -25.46 17.25 -9.02
N PHE A 103 -24.80 17.98 -8.12
CA PHE A 103 -24.46 19.38 -8.27
C PHE A 103 -22.94 19.64 -8.28
N SER A 104 -22.11 18.60 -8.43
CA SER A 104 -20.64 18.74 -8.45
C SER A 104 -20.13 19.61 -9.60
N PHE A 105 -20.91 19.71 -10.69
CA PHE A 105 -20.62 20.59 -11.83
C PHE A 105 -20.76 22.09 -11.51
N LEU A 106 -21.46 22.46 -10.42
CA LEU A 106 -21.63 23.85 -9.98
C LEU A 106 -20.49 24.36 -9.10
N VAL A 107 -19.47 23.54 -8.82
CA VAL A 107 -18.29 23.93 -7.99
C VAL A 107 -17.02 23.83 -8.85
N PRO A 108 -16.67 24.88 -9.63
CA PRO A 108 -15.71 24.73 -10.73
C PRO A 108 -14.22 24.76 -10.35
N SER A 109 -13.81 24.79 -9.07
CA SER A 109 -12.44 25.20 -8.71
C SER A 109 -11.59 24.21 -7.89
N LYS A 110 -12.09 23.02 -7.55
CA LYS A 110 -11.31 22.05 -6.72
C LYS A 110 -10.83 20.81 -7.46
N THR A 111 -11.19 20.63 -8.72
CA THR A 111 -10.90 19.41 -9.49
C THR A 111 -9.48 19.41 -10.06
N ALA A 112 -9.02 20.51 -10.64
CA ALA A 112 -7.67 20.63 -11.20
C ALA A 112 -6.57 20.60 -10.12
N GLU A 113 -6.77 21.31 -9.01
CA GLU A 113 -5.85 21.28 -7.86
C GLU A 113 -5.86 19.91 -7.17
N ALA A 114 -7.02 19.28 -6.96
CA ALA A 114 -7.08 17.93 -6.41
C ALA A 114 -6.44 16.89 -7.33
N LYS A 115 -6.59 17.05 -8.66
CA LYS A 115 -5.95 16.21 -9.66
C LYS A 115 -4.42 16.35 -9.61
N SER A 116 -3.90 17.58 -9.68
CA SER A 116 -2.45 17.82 -9.60
C SER A 116 -1.84 17.40 -8.26
N TYR A 117 -2.56 17.60 -7.15
CA TYR A 117 -2.17 17.06 -5.85
C TYR A 117 -2.09 15.53 -5.85
N SER A 118 -3.09 14.87 -6.44
CA SER A 118 -3.11 13.41 -6.58
C SER A 118 -1.94 12.91 -7.44
N GLU A 119 -1.67 13.56 -8.57
CA GLU A 119 -0.55 13.24 -9.45
C GLU A 119 0.79 13.34 -8.72
N ARG A 120 1.02 14.42 -7.95
CA ARG A 120 2.24 14.56 -7.12
C ARG A 120 2.37 13.43 -6.09
N ARG A 121 1.26 13.03 -5.46
CA ARG A 121 1.25 11.91 -4.50
C ARG A 121 1.56 10.57 -5.15
N VAL A 122 1.03 10.33 -6.35
CA VAL A 122 1.33 9.14 -7.16
C VAL A 122 2.80 9.12 -7.52
N GLN A 123 3.33 10.21 -8.07
CA GLN A 123 4.74 10.34 -8.46
C GLN A 123 5.69 10.11 -7.27
N PHE A 124 5.37 10.68 -6.11
CA PHE A 124 6.14 10.48 -4.89
C PHE A 124 6.21 9.00 -4.49
N SER A 125 5.07 8.32 -4.49
CA SER A 125 5.05 6.90 -4.13
C SER A 125 5.68 6.01 -5.22
N TYR A 126 5.59 6.38 -6.50
CA TYR A 126 6.28 5.68 -7.58
C TYR A 126 7.79 5.72 -7.38
N ASN A 127 8.34 6.90 -7.05
CA ASN A 127 9.75 7.01 -6.67
C ASN A 127 10.10 6.08 -5.49
N SER A 128 9.25 6.03 -4.48
CA SER A 128 9.45 5.16 -3.31
C SER A 128 9.47 3.66 -3.68
N TYR A 129 8.52 3.18 -4.48
CA TYR A 129 8.53 1.79 -4.95
C TYR A 129 9.68 1.50 -5.90
N PHE A 130 10.06 2.46 -6.76
CA PHE A 130 11.24 2.33 -7.60
C PHE A 130 12.51 2.14 -6.75
N LEU A 131 12.72 3.00 -5.75
CA LEU A 131 13.83 2.87 -4.80
C LEU A 131 13.82 1.52 -4.08
N ALA A 132 12.65 1.07 -3.64
CA ALA A 132 12.51 -0.24 -3.00
C ALA A 132 12.88 -1.39 -3.94
N SER A 133 12.34 -1.38 -5.16
CA SER A 133 12.63 -2.40 -6.17
C SER A 133 14.10 -2.42 -6.58
N ARG A 134 14.80 -1.27 -6.52
CA ARG A 134 16.19 -1.17 -6.93
C ARG A 134 17.17 -1.49 -5.80
N TYR A 135 16.89 -1.03 -4.58
CA TYR A 135 17.87 -1.00 -3.50
C TYR A 135 17.41 -1.73 -2.23
N LEU A 136 16.15 -2.14 -2.10
CA LEU A 136 15.59 -2.71 -0.86
C LEU A 136 14.74 -3.96 -1.12
N LYS A 137 15.04 -4.75 -2.16
CA LYS A 137 14.21 -5.91 -2.53
C LYS A 137 14.03 -6.91 -1.39
N GLN A 138 15.11 -7.21 -0.65
CA GLN A 138 15.06 -8.15 0.47
C GLN A 138 14.25 -7.55 1.62
N GLU A 139 14.50 -6.29 1.95
CA GLU A 139 13.86 -5.57 3.04
C GLU A 139 12.37 -5.31 2.81
N THR A 140 11.93 -5.32 1.56
CA THR A 140 10.53 -4.98 1.19
C THR A 140 9.78 -6.17 0.61
N GLY A 141 10.47 -7.23 0.17
CA GLY A 141 9.87 -8.31 -0.58
C GLY A 141 9.30 -7.88 -1.94
N VAL A 142 9.68 -6.72 -2.48
CA VAL A 142 9.23 -6.28 -3.81
C VAL A 142 9.83 -7.18 -4.88
N ILE A 143 8.95 -7.76 -5.69
CA ILE A 143 9.29 -8.68 -6.77
C ILE A 143 9.33 -7.93 -8.10
N TYR A 144 8.29 -7.13 -8.35
CA TYR A 144 8.13 -6.41 -9.61
C TYR A 144 7.38 -5.10 -9.39
N VAL A 145 7.76 -4.08 -10.14
CA VAL A 145 7.05 -2.79 -10.21
C VAL A 145 6.71 -2.51 -11.66
N HIS A 146 5.53 -1.99 -11.92
CA HIS A 146 5.14 -1.50 -13.24
C HIS A 146 4.74 -0.04 -13.07
N LEU A 147 5.64 0.87 -13.42
CA LEU A 147 5.48 2.30 -13.17
C LEU A 147 5.44 3.13 -14.46
N ASN A 148 5.58 2.47 -15.61
CA ASN A 148 5.60 3.06 -16.95
C ASN A 148 4.64 2.30 -17.86
N PRO A 149 3.99 2.96 -18.84
CA PRO A 149 3.18 2.24 -19.81
C PRO A 149 4.06 1.36 -20.68
N THR A 150 3.60 0.15 -20.96
CA THR A 150 4.27 -0.82 -21.85
C THR A 150 3.25 -1.38 -22.83
N PRO A 151 3.03 -0.72 -23.98
CA PRO A 151 2.00 -1.12 -24.95
C PRO A 151 2.17 -2.57 -25.46
N ASP A 152 3.41 -3.06 -25.52
CA ASP A 152 3.74 -4.42 -25.96
C ASP A 152 3.44 -5.48 -24.88
N LEU A 153 3.09 -5.05 -23.66
CA LEU A 153 2.72 -5.90 -22.54
C LEU A 153 1.21 -6.18 -22.61
N ASP A 154 0.78 -7.34 -23.14
CA ASP A 154 -0.63 -7.78 -23.15
C ASP A 154 -1.07 -8.81 -22.06
N PRO A 155 -0.51 -8.84 -20.84
CA PRO A 155 -1.05 -9.64 -19.76
C PRO A 155 -2.24 -8.94 -19.11
N LYS A 156 -3.23 -9.75 -18.77
CA LYS A 156 -4.35 -9.38 -17.91
C LYS A 156 -4.20 -10.09 -16.58
N VAL A 157 -4.63 -9.43 -15.51
CA VAL A 157 -4.77 -10.08 -14.20
C VAL A 157 -6.24 -10.28 -13.87
N ARG A 158 -6.55 -11.43 -13.26
CA ARG A 158 -7.89 -11.72 -12.74
C ARG A 158 -8.00 -11.22 -11.30
N LEU A 159 -8.88 -10.26 -11.07
CA LEU A 159 -9.17 -9.72 -9.74
C LEU A 159 -10.53 -10.21 -9.25
N LYS A 160 -10.62 -10.53 -7.96
CA LYS A 160 -11.89 -10.79 -7.26
C LYS A 160 -12.10 -9.70 -6.22
N ASP A 161 -13.18 -8.93 -6.30
CA ASP A 161 -13.47 -7.92 -5.29
C ASP A 161 -13.98 -8.52 -3.98
N ARG A 162 -14.22 -7.66 -2.98
CA ARG A 162 -14.76 -8.06 -1.68
C ARG A 162 -16.18 -8.65 -1.75
N ALA A 163 -16.97 -8.25 -2.76
CA ALA A 163 -18.31 -8.76 -2.98
C ALA A 163 -18.33 -10.09 -3.76
N GLY A 164 -17.16 -10.56 -4.22
CA GLY A 164 -16.99 -11.80 -4.95
C GLY A 164 -17.10 -11.67 -6.47
N HIS A 165 -17.20 -10.46 -7.01
CA HIS A 165 -17.22 -10.23 -8.46
C HIS A 165 -15.82 -10.37 -9.05
N PHE A 166 -15.75 -10.92 -10.26
CA PHE A 166 -14.52 -11.10 -11.00
C PHE A 166 -14.34 -10.01 -12.05
N TYR A 167 -13.09 -9.60 -12.25
CA TYR A 167 -12.68 -8.63 -13.25
C TYR A 167 -11.40 -9.10 -13.94
N GLU A 168 -11.28 -8.82 -15.22
CA GLU A 168 -10.01 -8.89 -15.93
C GLU A 168 -9.47 -7.48 -16.13
N LEU A 169 -8.26 -7.24 -15.67
CA LEU A 169 -7.62 -5.92 -15.73
C LEU A 169 -6.39 -6.00 -16.64
N PRO A 170 -6.36 -5.31 -17.79
CA PRO A 170 -5.16 -5.21 -18.62
C PRO A 170 -4.08 -4.40 -17.90
N LEU A 171 -2.85 -4.92 -17.86
CA LEU A 171 -1.77 -4.33 -17.08
C LEU A 171 -0.92 -3.30 -17.84
N ALA A 172 -0.98 -3.29 -19.18
CA ALA A 172 -0.16 -2.47 -20.08
C ALA A 172 -0.04 -0.99 -19.68
N ASN A 173 -1.14 -0.41 -19.17
CA ASN A 173 -1.25 1.02 -18.88
C ASN A 173 -1.53 1.33 -17.41
N ILE A 174 -1.44 0.34 -16.52
CA ILE A 174 -1.83 0.49 -15.12
C ILE A 174 -0.61 0.32 -14.21
N GLY A 175 -0.45 1.27 -13.30
CA GLY A 175 0.61 1.21 -12.30
C GLY A 175 0.34 0.17 -11.23
N PHE A 176 1.25 -0.78 -11.05
CA PHE A 176 1.11 -1.80 -10.02
C PHE A 176 2.44 -2.21 -9.40
N VAL A 177 2.34 -2.83 -8.22
CA VAL A 177 3.48 -3.40 -7.50
C VAL A 177 3.13 -4.81 -7.06
N LEU A 178 4.02 -5.76 -7.36
CA LEU A 178 3.96 -7.12 -6.88
C LEU A 178 4.99 -7.30 -5.76
N GLN A 179 4.54 -7.80 -4.62
CA GLN A 179 5.34 -7.93 -3.41
C GLN A 179 5.01 -9.25 -2.71
N LYS A 180 5.98 -9.85 -2.00
CA LYS A 180 5.70 -10.96 -1.06
C LYS A 180 4.68 -10.52 -0.01
N LYS A 181 3.77 -11.42 0.36
CA LYS A 181 2.86 -11.19 1.49
C LYS A 181 3.61 -11.39 2.80
N GLY A 182 3.46 -10.46 3.73
CA GLY A 182 3.95 -10.60 5.10
C GLY A 182 2.82 -10.51 6.12
N GLN A 183 2.99 -11.18 7.25
CA GLN A 183 2.09 -11.06 8.40
C GLN A 183 2.44 -9.82 9.22
N PRO A 184 1.48 -9.07 9.78
CA PRO A 184 1.78 -7.91 10.61
C PRO A 184 2.75 -8.25 11.77
N PHE A 185 3.85 -7.50 11.88
CA PHE A 185 4.98 -7.86 12.75
C PHE A 185 4.59 -7.88 14.23
N LEU A 186 3.99 -6.79 14.73
CA LEU A 186 3.72 -6.63 16.15
C LEU A 186 2.67 -7.65 16.66
N PRO A 187 1.53 -7.90 15.98
CA PRO A 187 0.63 -8.99 16.37
C PRO A 187 1.31 -10.36 16.44
N LEU A 188 2.16 -10.68 15.46
CA LEU A 188 2.89 -11.95 15.47
C LEU A 188 3.85 -12.04 16.66
N LEU A 189 4.65 -10.99 16.91
CA LEU A 189 5.56 -10.94 18.05
C LEU A 189 4.83 -11.12 19.39
N LYS A 190 3.69 -10.44 19.57
CA LYS A 190 2.85 -10.58 20.76
C LYS A 190 2.42 -12.02 20.99
N SER A 191 2.00 -12.70 19.91
CA SER A 191 1.63 -14.11 19.98
C SER A 191 2.82 -14.97 20.40
N ARG A 192 4.03 -14.75 19.87
CA ARG A 192 5.24 -15.49 20.27
C ARG A 192 5.55 -15.31 21.77
N ILE A 193 5.44 -14.09 22.28
CA ILE A 193 5.65 -13.79 23.70
C ILE A 193 4.61 -14.49 24.58
N GLN A 194 3.33 -14.42 24.20
CA GLN A 194 2.23 -15.08 24.94
C GLN A 194 2.40 -16.60 25.04
N HIS A 195 2.94 -17.22 23.99
CA HIS A 195 3.22 -18.65 23.94
C HIS A 195 4.62 -19.02 24.47
N GLN A 196 5.31 -18.10 25.16
CA GLN A 196 6.64 -18.29 25.76
C GLN A 196 7.74 -18.70 24.74
N GLN A 197 7.57 -18.31 23.48
CA GLN A 197 8.54 -18.57 22.41
C GLN A 197 9.61 -17.46 22.38
N ILE A 198 10.34 -17.31 23.48
CA ILE A 198 11.25 -16.17 23.72
C ILE A 198 12.35 -16.09 22.66
N HIS A 199 12.99 -17.19 22.33
CA HIS A 199 14.03 -17.23 21.29
C HIS A 199 13.53 -16.74 19.92
N LEU A 200 12.31 -17.12 19.52
CA LEU A 200 11.72 -16.63 18.27
C LEU A 200 11.44 -15.12 18.35
N ALA A 201 10.99 -14.64 19.52
CA ALA A 201 10.76 -13.21 19.73
C ALA A 201 12.07 -12.39 19.66
N GLU A 202 13.16 -12.91 20.20
CA GLU A 202 14.51 -12.32 20.07
C GLU A 202 14.94 -12.22 18.60
N GLN A 203 14.82 -13.31 17.84
CA GLN A 203 15.12 -13.33 16.41
C GLN A 203 14.29 -12.32 15.62
N MET A 204 13.01 -12.17 15.97
CA MET A 204 12.15 -11.16 15.35
C MET A 204 12.62 -9.73 15.66
N ILE A 205 13.02 -9.46 16.91
CA ILE A 205 13.56 -8.15 17.32
C ILE A 205 14.85 -7.83 16.55
N ASP A 206 15.78 -8.78 16.49
CA ASP A 206 17.03 -8.65 15.74
C ASP A 206 16.77 -8.37 14.27
N SER A 207 15.87 -9.14 13.65
CA SER A 207 15.51 -8.98 12.26
C SER A 207 14.89 -7.61 11.96
N LEU A 208 14.02 -7.10 12.84
CA LEU A 208 13.44 -5.76 12.69
C LEU A 208 14.50 -4.66 12.83
N ILE A 209 15.41 -4.77 13.80
CA ILE A 209 16.51 -3.80 13.97
C ILE A 209 17.39 -3.82 12.72
N HIS A 210 17.79 -5.01 12.26
CA HIS A 210 18.61 -5.19 11.06
C HIS A 210 17.92 -4.61 9.82
N LEU A 211 16.62 -4.84 9.65
CA LEU A 211 15.82 -4.27 8.56
C LEU A 211 15.94 -2.74 8.52
N ILE A 212 15.73 -2.07 9.65
CA ILE A 212 15.78 -0.60 9.74
C ILE A 212 17.22 -0.11 9.50
N VAL A 213 18.22 -0.76 10.10
CA VAL A 213 19.63 -0.41 9.90
C VAL A 213 20.04 -0.57 8.43
N SER A 214 19.64 -1.65 7.77
CA SER A 214 19.92 -1.91 6.34
C SER A 214 19.35 -0.81 5.46
N ARG A 215 18.09 -0.40 5.69
CA ARG A 215 17.47 0.72 4.97
C ARG A 215 18.25 2.02 5.16
N CYS A 216 18.58 2.36 6.41
CA CYS A 216 19.24 3.62 6.72
C CYS A 216 20.69 3.68 6.23
N SER A 217 21.44 2.58 6.31
CA SER A 217 22.83 2.50 5.82
C SER A 217 22.93 2.65 4.29
N ARG A 218 21.83 2.40 3.57
CA ARG A 218 21.69 2.70 2.13
C ARG A 218 21.31 4.17 1.86
N GLY A 219 21.19 5.00 2.89
CA GLY A 219 20.80 6.40 2.75
C GLY A 219 19.33 6.57 2.40
N ILE A 220 18.46 5.68 2.87
CA ILE A 220 17.02 5.75 2.61
C ILE A 220 16.29 5.98 3.94
N THR A 221 15.42 6.98 3.97
CA THR A 221 14.53 7.25 5.12
C THR A 221 13.08 7.05 4.73
N ASP A 222 12.25 6.72 5.71
CA ASP A 222 10.81 6.66 5.58
C ASP A 222 10.18 7.85 6.30
N LEU A 223 9.42 8.64 5.54
CA LEU A 223 8.74 9.81 6.07
C LEU A 223 7.45 9.47 6.82
N ASP A 224 7.07 8.18 6.88
CA ASP A 224 5.99 7.73 7.74
C ASP A 224 6.46 7.51 9.19
N ASN A 225 5.61 7.91 10.12
CA ASN A 225 5.87 7.83 11.55
C ASN A 225 5.17 6.63 12.22
N MET A 226 4.42 5.83 11.46
CA MET A 226 3.61 4.73 11.99
C MET A 226 4.33 3.38 11.92
N ALA A 227 5.30 3.18 12.81
CA ALA A 227 6.08 1.95 12.84
C ALA A 227 5.23 0.68 13.06
N ASN A 228 4.13 0.73 13.82
CA ASN A 228 3.41 -0.50 14.18
C ASN A 228 2.75 -1.23 13.00
N ASP A 229 2.38 -0.50 11.95
CA ASP A 229 1.56 -1.03 10.85
C ASP A 229 2.39 -1.24 9.57
N ASN A 230 3.58 -0.65 9.49
CA ASN A 230 4.40 -0.65 8.28
C ASN A 230 5.39 -1.82 8.21
N TYR A 231 5.53 -2.60 9.28
CA TYR A 231 6.41 -3.77 9.31
C TYR A 231 5.62 -5.08 9.37
N GLY A 232 6.16 -6.06 8.66
CA GLY A 232 5.65 -7.40 8.61
C GLY A 232 6.73 -8.44 8.86
N TRP A 233 6.30 -9.68 8.86
CA TRP A 233 7.12 -10.88 8.90
C TRP A 233 6.78 -11.72 7.67
N ALA A 234 7.77 -11.96 6.82
CA ALA A 234 7.63 -12.78 5.63
C ALA A 234 8.70 -13.86 5.67
N GLU A 235 8.30 -15.10 5.43
CA GLU A 235 9.17 -16.27 5.54
C GLU A 235 9.78 -16.35 6.96
N ASP A 236 11.00 -15.87 7.13
CA ASP A 236 11.82 -15.95 8.34
C ASP A 236 12.46 -14.61 8.76
N HIS A 237 12.02 -13.48 8.18
CA HIS A 237 12.57 -12.17 8.48
C HIS A 237 11.53 -11.04 8.45
N ALA A 238 11.91 -9.92 9.08
CA ALA A 238 11.15 -8.69 9.06
C ALA A 238 11.20 -8.03 7.68
N VAL A 239 10.08 -7.47 7.23
CA VAL A 239 9.96 -6.75 5.95
C VAL A 239 9.14 -5.47 6.10
N HIS A 240 9.33 -4.52 5.20
CA HIS A 240 8.46 -3.36 5.03
C HIS A 240 7.19 -3.74 4.24
N LEU A 241 6.02 -3.58 4.86
CA LEU A 241 4.73 -3.80 4.21
C LEU A 241 4.25 -2.55 3.46
N ASP A 242 4.44 -1.36 4.02
CA ASP A 242 4.12 -0.09 3.34
C ASP A 242 5.42 0.60 2.89
N ILE A 243 5.46 0.95 1.61
CA ILE A 243 6.61 1.48 0.88
C ILE A 243 6.18 2.75 0.13
N GLY A 244 5.18 3.47 0.64
CA GLY A 244 4.65 4.65 -0.02
C GLY A 244 5.49 5.92 0.14
N ARG A 245 6.48 5.94 1.06
CA ARG A 245 7.13 7.18 1.52
C ARG A 245 8.64 7.15 1.75
N PHE A 246 9.35 6.28 1.05
CA PHE A 246 10.81 6.28 1.05
C PHE A 246 11.39 7.40 0.21
N VAL A 247 12.43 8.04 0.73
CA VAL A 247 13.21 9.05 0.03
C VAL A 247 14.70 8.88 0.29
N PRO A 248 15.58 9.27 -0.66
CA PRO A 248 17.01 9.34 -0.40
C PRO A 248 17.30 10.41 0.66
N HIS A 249 18.17 10.08 1.61
CA HIS A 249 18.63 10.95 2.68
C HIS A 249 20.01 10.45 3.13
N GLU A 250 21.07 10.98 2.50
CA GLU A 250 22.45 10.54 2.70
C GLU A 250 22.92 10.61 4.16
N GLU A 251 22.42 11.59 4.91
CA GLU A 251 22.70 11.73 6.34
C GLU A 251 22.28 10.51 7.17
N MET A 252 21.31 9.70 6.69
CA MET A 252 20.92 8.44 7.33
C MET A 252 22.06 7.44 7.41
N LYS A 253 23.09 7.56 6.55
CA LYS A 253 24.25 6.65 6.59
C LYS A 253 25.12 6.85 7.83
N LYS A 254 25.00 8.00 8.50
CA LYS A 254 25.74 8.27 9.74
C LYS A 254 25.20 7.42 10.87
N ILE A 255 26.11 6.73 11.58
CA ILE A 255 25.81 5.82 12.70
C ILE A 255 24.90 6.47 13.75
N SER A 256 25.21 7.70 14.15
CA SER A 256 24.42 8.44 15.12
C SER A 256 22.98 8.70 14.64
N VAL A 257 22.80 8.96 13.34
CA VAL A 257 21.50 9.29 12.75
C VAL A 257 20.63 8.04 12.63
N TYR A 258 21.13 6.95 12.06
CA TYR A 258 20.29 5.76 11.95
C TYR A 258 20.05 5.08 13.30
N ARG A 259 20.96 5.19 14.28
CA ARG A 259 20.68 4.71 15.64
C ARG A 259 19.49 5.45 16.25
N GLN A 260 19.41 6.77 16.07
CA GLN A 260 18.25 7.56 16.51
C GLN A 260 16.98 7.15 15.75
N GLU A 261 17.09 6.87 14.46
CA GLU A 261 15.97 6.38 13.66
C GLU A 261 15.44 5.04 14.16
N VAL A 262 16.32 4.07 14.42
CA VAL A 262 15.94 2.78 14.99
C VAL A 262 15.16 3.02 16.29
N ILE A 263 15.73 3.76 17.25
CA ILE A 263 15.08 4.07 18.53
C ILE A 263 13.71 4.72 18.34
N ARG A 264 13.60 5.70 17.43
CA ARG A 264 12.35 6.42 17.14
C ARG A 264 11.29 5.45 16.63
N VAL A 265 11.64 4.67 15.61
CA VAL A 265 10.74 3.71 14.94
C VAL A 265 10.34 2.59 15.90
N THR A 266 11.26 2.01 16.66
CA THR A 266 10.98 0.91 17.59
C THR A 266 10.50 1.37 18.96
N SER A 267 10.29 2.67 19.19
CA SER A 267 9.79 3.18 20.48
C SER A 267 8.45 2.59 20.94
N PRO A 268 7.47 2.25 20.07
CA PRO A 268 6.26 1.55 20.52
C PRO A 268 6.55 0.11 20.94
N LEU A 269 7.46 -0.57 20.24
CA LEU A 269 7.92 -1.91 20.59
C LEU A 269 8.61 -1.90 21.96
N ALA A 270 9.55 -0.97 22.19
CA ALA A 270 10.25 -0.83 23.47
C ALA A 270 9.27 -0.65 24.64
N ARG A 271 8.25 0.22 24.48
CA ARG A 271 7.20 0.41 25.49
C ARG A 271 6.38 -0.86 25.73
N TYR A 272 6.09 -1.62 24.68
CA TYR A 272 5.38 -2.89 24.80
C TYR A 272 6.21 -3.93 25.54
N LEU A 273 7.48 -4.12 25.18
CA LEU A 273 8.37 -5.10 25.82
C LEU A 273 8.56 -4.79 27.30
N LYS A 274 8.85 -3.53 27.66
CA LYS A 274 9.00 -3.11 29.07
C LYS A 274 7.80 -3.48 29.94
N LYS A 275 6.58 -3.44 29.38
CA LYS A 275 5.35 -3.77 30.11
C LYS A 275 5.06 -5.27 30.17
N ASN A 276 5.41 -6.04 29.14
CA ASN A 276 4.91 -7.41 28.96
C ASN A 276 5.99 -8.49 29.04
N SER A 277 7.28 -8.14 28.88
CA SER A 277 8.41 -9.05 28.99
C SER A 277 9.68 -8.25 29.35
N PRO A 278 10.01 -8.11 30.65
CA PRO A 278 11.24 -7.42 31.09
C PRO A 278 12.52 -8.02 30.50
N GLU A 279 12.57 -9.35 30.33
CA GLU A 279 13.67 -10.07 29.69
C GLU A 279 13.90 -9.59 28.25
N LEU A 280 12.86 -9.60 27.40
CA LEU A 280 12.98 -9.12 26.02
C LEU A 280 13.21 -7.61 25.95
N SER A 281 12.75 -6.84 26.94
CA SER A 281 13.08 -5.41 27.04
C SER A 281 14.58 -5.21 27.23
N GLN A 282 15.21 -5.97 28.14
CA GLN A 282 16.65 -5.94 28.35
C GLN A 282 17.42 -6.40 27.10
N TYR A 283 16.95 -7.48 26.46
CA TYR A 283 17.52 -7.95 25.19
C TYR A 283 17.49 -6.85 24.12
N TYR A 284 16.33 -6.23 23.90
CA TYR A 284 16.17 -5.13 22.95
C TYR A 284 17.14 -3.97 23.26
N GLU A 285 17.25 -3.55 24.53
CA GLU A 285 18.18 -2.47 24.93
C GLU A 285 19.64 -2.81 24.64
N GLN A 286 20.04 -4.07 24.84
CA GLN A 286 21.37 -4.56 24.47
C GLN A 286 21.59 -4.54 22.96
N GLN A 287 20.58 -4.87 22.14
CA GLN A 287 20.74 -4.79 20.68
C GLN A 287 20.86 -3.33 20.22
N ILE A 288 20.10 -2.41 20.80
CA ILE A 288 20.22 -0.97 20.50
C ILE A 288 21.59 -0.40 20.91
N SER A 289 22.21 -0.90 21.98
CA SER A 289 23.52 -0.42 22.44
C SER A 289 24.67 -0.87 21.55
N LYS A 290 24.54 -2.05 20.90
CA LYS A 290 25.50 -2.58 19.92
C LYS A 290 25.49 -1.83 18.59
N ILE A 291 24.47 -1.02 18.31
CA ILE A 291 24.39 -0.26 17.06
C ILE A 291 25.50 0.79 17.02
N GLY A 292 26.56 0.49 16.25
CA GLY A 292 27.69 1.37 16.06
C GLY A 292 28.77 1.30 17.14
N ALA A 293 28.72 0.28 17.99
CA ALA A 293 29.86 -0.15 18.81
C ALA A 293 30.86 -0.92 17.94
#